data_AF-A0A7K8R784-F1
#
_entry.id   AF-A0A7K8R784-F1
#
_cell.length_a   1.000
_cell.length_b   1.000
_cell.length_c   1.000
_cell.angle_alpha   90.00
_cell.angle_beta   90.00
_cell.angle_gamma   90.00
#
_symmetry.space_group_name_H-M   'P 1'
#
loop_
_entity.id
_entity.type
_entity.pdbx_description
1 polymer ?
#
loop_
_entity_poly.entity_id
_entity_poly.type
_entity_poly.pdbx_seq_one_letter_code
_entity_poly.pdbx_strand_id
1 'polypeptide(L)'
;ADRPLSPCQSLLFLGLVAAVCLGLNLLFLTIYLICLCCCKRDQDPDSKRPHSCCVTWMAVTAGLICCAAVGIGFYGNSETNDGVFQLLYALDHANQTLTGIDSLVAGTTLQMQGGLEQHLGRLNELLAPRGDYVQTLKLTEQLAGSIVLQLQGLPAWRGVSADITLLSGHVAYVEYYRWLAYLLFFILVLTVCLLACLGLAKRSRCLLATMLCCGLLTLVLSWASMAVDTAAAVGTSDFCVAPDKFIMNQTD
;
A
#
# COMPACT_ATOMS: atom_id res chain seq x y z
N ALA A 1 1.33 21.82 -24.50
CA ALA A 1 0.79 20.48 -24.80
C ALA A 1 1.82 19.47 -24.36
N ASP A 2 1.88 19.23 -23.05
CA ASP A 2 2.79 18.25 -22.48
C ASP A 2 2.25 16.87 -22.83
N ARG A 3 3.00 16.12 -23.65
CA ARG A 3 2.72 14.70 -23.84
C ARG A 3 3.00 14.01 -22.49
N PRO A 4 2.06 13.26 -21.91
CA PRO A 4 2.36 12.46 -20.74
C PRO A 4 3.49 11.47 -21.11
N LEU A 5 4.59 11.50 -20.35
CA LEU A 5 5.64 10.49 -20.45
C LEU A 5 5.00 9.11 -20.26
N SER A 6 5.43 8.11 -21.05
CA SER A 6 5.01 6.74 -20.80
C SER A 6 5.50 6.27 -19.41
N PRO A 7 4.78 5.37 -18.71
CA PRO A 7 5.12 4.94 -17.35
C PRO A 7 6.57 4.46 -17.22
N CYS A 8 7.04 3.74 -18.24
CA CYS A 8 8.40 3.23 -18.31
C CYS A 8 9.44 4.37 -18.41
N GLN A 9 9.13 5.45 -19.12
CA GLN A 9 10.02 6.60 -19.29
C GLN A 9 10.13 7.44 -18.02
N SER A 10 9.05 7.57 -17.25
CA SER A 10 9.04 8.21 -15.92
C SER A 10 9.85 7.41 -14.89
N LEU A 11 9.68 6.09 -14.86
CA LEU A 11 10.47 5.17 -14.01
C LEU A 11 11.96 5.21 -14.37
N LEU A 12 12.30 5.24 -15.66
CA LEU A 12 13.68 5.36 -16.14
C LEU A 12 14.33 6.67 -15.69
N PHE A 13 13.60 7.79 -15.81
CA PHE A 13 14.09 9.09 -15.36
C PHE A 13 14.31 9.10 -13.84
N LEU A 14 13.35 8.60 -13.07
CA LEU A 14 13.45 8.54 -11.61
C LEU A 14 14.60 7.62 -11.16
N GLY A 15 14.75 6.46 -11.82
CA GLY A 15 15.85 5.53 -11.59
C GLY A 15 17.21 6.15 -11.92
N LEU A 16 17.31 6.95 -12.98
CA LEU A 16 18.55 7.64 -13.35
C LEU A 16 18.91 8.73 -12.33
N VAL A 17 17.91 9.52 -11.89
CA VAL A 17 18.09 10.50 -10.80
C VAL A 17 18.55 9.79 -9.51
N ALA A 18 17.92 8.67 -9.16
CA ALA A 18 18.30 7.88 -7.99
C ALA A 18 19.74 7.36 -8.11
N ALA A 19 20.12 6.82 -9.27
CA ALA A 19 21.48 6.33 -9.52
C ALA A 19 22.54 7.44 -9.40
N VAL A 20 22.27 8.63 -9.96
CA VAL A 20 23.16 9.80 -9.84
C VAL A 20 23.28 10.22 -8.37
N CYS A 21 22.18 10.30 -7.63
CA CYS A 21 22.20 10.69 -6.23
C CYS A 21 22.89 9.65 -5.32
N LEU A 22 22.74 8.34 -5.62
CA LEU A 22 23.49 7.27 -4.97
C LEU A 22 24.99 7.41 -5.25
N GLY A 23 25.36 7.62 -6.52
CA GLY A 23 26.75 7.82 -6.94
C GLY A 23 27.40 9.01 -6.25
N LEU A 24 26.68 10.15 -6.15
CA LEU A 24 27.13 11.32 -5.41
C LEU A 24 27.29 11.02 -3.91
N ASN A 25 26.36 10.30 -3.28
CA ASN A 25 26.47 9.90 -1.87
C ASN A 25 27.71 9.04 -1.61
N LEU A 26 27.95 8.03 -2.46
CA LEU A 26 29.13 7.18 -2.37
C LEU A 26 30.42 7.98 -2.59
N LEU A 27 30.42 8.92 -3.55
CA LEU A 27 31.56 9.81 -3.78
C LEU A 27 31.86 10.66 -2.53
N PHE A 28 30.86 11.32 -1.94
CA PHE A 28 31.04 12.08 -0.70
C PHE A 28 31.53 11.22 0.46
N LEU A 29 31.00 10.00 0.61
CA LEU A 29 31.45 9.04 1.63
C LEU A 29 32.93 8.69 1.43
N THR A 30 33.36 8.40 0.18
CA THR A 30 34.76 8.07 -0.11
C THR A 30 35.69 9.25 0.16
N ILE A 31 35.32 10.48 -0.25
CA ILE A 31 36.10 11.69 0.03
C ILE A 31 36.20 11.92 1.55
N TYR A 32 35.09 11.78 2.28
CA TYR A 32 35.07 11.91 3.74
C TYR A 32 35.99 10.89 4.41
N LEU A 33 35.96 9.62 3.98
CA LEU A 33 36.84 8.58 4.51
C LEU A 33 38.32 8.83 4.18
N ILE A 34 38.63 9.31 2.98
CA ILE A 34 40.00 9.69 2.59
C ILE A 34 40.49 10.84 3.48
N CYS A 35 39.71 11.91 3.63
CA CYS A 35 40.04 13.04 4.51
C CYS A 35 40.21 12.60 5.96
N LEU A 36 39.32 11.75 6.49
CA LEU A 36 39.43 11.24 7.86
C LEU A 36 40.69 10.38 8.06
N CYS A 37 41.07 9.58 7.06
CA CYS A 37 42.28 8.76 7.07
C CYS A 37 43.56 9.61 6.94
N CYS A 38 43.57 10.60 6.05
CA CYS A 38 44.69 11.52 5.83
C CYS A 38 44.91 12.43 7.05
N CYS A 39 43.87 13.07 7.58
CA CYS A 39 43.95 13.90 8.78
C CYS A 39 44.34 13.11 10.05
N LYS A 40 44.11 11.79 10.07
CA LYS A 40 44.55 10.92 11.18
C LYS A 40 46.01 10.49 11.03
N ARG A 41 46.58 10.53 9.83
CA ARG A 41 47.99 10.18 9.57
C ARG A 41 48.96 11.32 9.90
N ASP A 42 48.51 12.57 9.80
CA ASP A 42 49.31 13.77 10.15
C ASP A 42 49.29 14.14 11.65
N GLN A 43 48.79 13.25 12.52
CA GLN A 43 48.68 13.54 13.96
C GLN A 43 49.96 13.14 14.70
N ASP A 44 50.95 14.04 14.74
CA ASP A 44 52.03 14.04 15.73
C ASP A 44 51.47 14.22 17.17
N PRO A 45 52.11 13.66 18.21
CA PRO A 45 51.56 13.56 19.56
C PRO A 45 51.39 14.90 20.31
N ASP A 46 51.87 16.03 19.80
CA ASP A 46 52.05 17.27 20.58
C ASP A 46 51.35 18.54 20.00
N SER A 47 50.06 18.49 19.69
CA SER A 47 49.28 19.74 19.57
C SER A 47 47.96 19.73 20.34
N LYS A 48 47.90 20.59 21.37
CA LYS A 48 46.75 20.86 22.22
C LYS A 48 45.66 21.61 21.43
N ARG A 49 44.53 20.92 21.21
CA ARG A 49 43.12 21.37 21.16
C ARG A 49 42.80 22.67 20.38
N PRO A 50 42.06 22.54 19.25
CA PRO A 50 40.64 22.93 19.25
C PRO A 50 39.70 21.95 18.51
N HIS A 51 40.16 20.75 18.16
CA HIS A 51 39.46 19.85 17.23
C HIS A 51 38.29 19.03 17.83
N SER A 52 38.14 19.00 19.16
CA SER A 52 37.14 18.15 19.84
C SER A 52 35.72 18.71 19.78
N CYS A 53 35.56 20.04 19.79
CA CYS A 53 34.24 20.69 19.80
C CYS A 53 33.52 20.52 18.44
N CYS A 54 34.26 20.70 17.34
CA CYS A 54 33.69 20.60 15.99
C CYS A 54 33.19 19.17 15.69
N VAL A 55 33.94 18.14 16.07
CA VAL A 55 33.53 16.73 15.89
C VAL A 55 32.31 16.37 16.73
N THR A 56 32.22 16.84 17.98
CA THR A 56 31.03 16.61 18.81
C THR A 56 29.80 17.31 18.26
N TRP A 57 29.92 18.53 17.74
CA TRP A 57 28.81 19.24 17.08
C TRP A 57 28.36 18.54 15.80
N MET A 58 29.29 18.03 15.00
CA MET A 58 28.96 17.23 13.81
C MET A 58 28.26 15.92 14.18
N ALA A 59 28.67 15.25 15.26
CA ALA A 59 28.00 14.04 15.74
C ALA A 59 26.58 14.32 16.26
N VAL A 60 26.40 15.40 17.03
CA VAL A 60 25.09 15.82 17.55
C VAL A 60 24.14 16.21 16.41
N THR A 61 24.62 17.00 15.44
CA THR A 61 23.80 17.40 14.28
C THR A 61 23.43 16.19 13.41
N ALA A 62 24.37 15.29 13.13
CA ALA A 62 24.09 14.07 12.39
C ALA A 62 23.09 13.16 13.12
N GLY A 63 23.23 13.01 14.43
CA GLY A 63 22.28 12.25 15.25
C GLY A 63 20.88 12.85 15.23
N LEU A 64 20.76 14.18 15.35
CA LEU A 64 19.47 14.88 15.32
C LEU A 64 18.77 14.74 13.96
N ILE A 65 19.52 14.87 12.86
CA ILE A 65 19.00 14.64 11.50
C ILE A 65 18.55 13.18 11.34
N CYS A 66 19.34 12.22 11.82
CA CYS A 66 18.98 10.80 11.77
C CYS A 66 17.68 10.51 12.55
N CYS A 67 17.55 11.06 13.77
CA CYS A 67 16.34 10.91 14.57
C CYS A 67 15.12 11.54 13.90
N ALA A 68 15.27 12.72 13.30
CA ALA A 68 14.19 13.37 12.55
C ALA A 68 13.77 12.54 11.33
N ALA A 69 14.74 12.03 10.56
CA ALA A 69 14.47 11.18 9.39
C ALA A 69 13.75 9.88 9.78
N VAL A 70 14.19 9.21 10.84
CA VAL A 70 13.53 8.01 11.37
C VAL A 70 12.11 8.33 11.85
N GLY A 71 11.92 9.46 12.54
CA GLY A 71 10.60 9.90 13.02
C GLY A 71 9.62 10.15 11.88
N ILE A 72 10.06 10.87 10.83
CA ILE A 72 9.25 11.12 9.62
C ILE A 72 8.94 9.80 8.91
N GLY A 73 9.92 8.91 8.76
CA GLY A 73 9.74 7.61 8.13
C GLY A 73 8.75 6.71 8.89
N PHE A 74 8.87 6.66 10.23
CA PHE A 74 7.95 5.91 11.08
C PHE A 74 6.52 6.45 10.99
N TYR A 75 6.38 7.78 11.01
CA TYR A 75 5.10 8.45 10.83
C TYR A 75 4.46 8.07 9.48
N GLY A 76 5.18 8.24 8.37
CA GLY A 76 4.68 7.88 7.04
C GLY A 76 4.33 6.39 6.91
N ASN A 77 5.12 5.50 7.53
CA ASN A 77 4.83 4.07 7.56
C ASN A 77 3.54 3.74 8.32
N SER A 78 3.28 4.45 9.42
CA SER A 78 2.05 4.31 10.22
C SER A 78 0.83 4.82 9.45
N GLU A 79 0.91 6.00 8.84
CA GLU A 79 -0.18 6.57 8.05
C GLU A 79 -0.54 5.68 6.84
N THR A 80 0.47 5.08 6.20
CA THR A 80 0.24 4.13 5.10
C THR A 80 -0.51 2.89 5.60
N ASN A 81 -0.13 2.35 6.76
CA ASN A 81 -0.80 1.21 7.37
C ASN A 81 -2.25 1.52 7.76
N ASP A 82 -2.50 2.72 8.29
CA ASP A 82 -3.87 3.16 8.61
C ASP A 82 -4.71 3.34 7.33
N GLY A 83 -4.12 3.85 6.25
CA GLY A 83 -4.77 3.93 4.94
C GLY A 83 -5.15 2.55 4.38
N VAL A 84 -4.25 1.57 4.49
CA VAL A 84 -4.55 0.18 4.08
C VAL A 84 -5.60 -0.45 4.99
N PHE A 85 -5.57 -0.19 6.29
CA PHE A 85 -6.59 -0.68 7.21
C PHE A 85 -7.99 -0.15 6.84
N GLN A 86 -8.09 1.14 6.49
CA GLN A 86 -9.34 1.74 6.00
C GLN A 86 -9.80 1.09 4.69
N LEU A 87 -8.89 0.79 3.77
CA LEU A 87 -9.19 0.06 2.53
C LEU A 87 -9.75 -1.34 2.84
N LEU A 88 -9.08 -2.12 3.71
CA LEU A 88 -9.54 -3.45 4.10
C LEU A 88 -10.93 -3.41 4.75
N TYR A 89 -11.19 -2.41 5.59
CA TYR A 89 -12.49 -2.18 6.20
C TYR A 89 -13.58 -1.87 5.15
N ALA A 90 -13.26 -1.03 4.16
CA ALA A 90 -14.17 -0.72 3.06
C ALA A 90 -14.45 -1.95 2.17
N LEU A 91 -13.44 -2.78 1.92
CA LEU A 91 -13.60 -4.04 1.18
C LEU A 91 -14.47 -5.04 1.94
N ASP A 92 -14.32 -5.14 3.26
CA ASP A 92 -15.20 -5.98 4.08
C ASP A 92 -16.66 -5.50 4.05
N HIS A 93 -16.88 -4.18 4.14
CA HIS A 93 -18.22 -3.59 4.02
C HIS A 93 -18.84 -3.80 2.64
N ALA A 94 -18.05 -3.68 1.58
CA ALA A 94 -18.50 -3.99 0.23
C ALA A 94 -18.92 -5.46 0.11
N ASN A 95 -18.12 -6.38 0.66
CA ASN A 95 -18.42 -7.81 0.69
C ASN A 95 -19.73 -8.11 1.44
N GLN A 96 -19.96 -7.50 2.60
CA GLN A 96 -21.23 -7.64 3.34
C GLN A 96 -22.43 -7.09 2.55
N THR A 97 -22.24 -5.99 1.82
CA THR A 97 -23.30 -5.40 0.99
C THR A 97 -23.67 -6.32 -0.19
N LEU A 98 -22.67 -6.88 -0.88
CA LEU A 98 -22.89 -7.80 -2.00
C LEU A 98 -23.59 -9.09 -1.56
N THR A 99 -23.16 -9.67 -0.44
CA THR A 99 -23.82 -10.84 0.13
C THR A 99 -25.25 -10.54 0.60
N GLY A 100 -25.49 -9.33 1.13
CA GLY A 100 -26.82 -8.82 1.45
C GLY A 100 -27.73 -8.73 0.23
N ILE A 101 -27.24 -8.16 -0.89
CA ILE A 101 -27.99 -8.08 -2.16
C ILE A 101 -28.36 -9.48 -2.66
N ASP A 102 -27.43 -10.43 -2.68
CA ASP A 102 -27.71 -11.81 -3.10
C ASP A 102 -28.79 -12.46 -2.23
N SER A 103 -28.74 -12.26 -0.91
CA SER A 103 -29.75 -12.79 0.01
C SER A 103 -31.14 -12.21 -0.25
N LEU A 104 -31.21 -10.91 -0.56
CA LEU A 104 -32.47 -10.21 -0.82
C LEU A 104 -33.06 -10.62 -2.17
N VAL A 105 -32.22 -10.76 -3.21
CA VAL A 105 -32.64 -11.23 -4.53
C VAL A 105 -33.17 -12.66 -4.45
N ALA A 106 -32.46 -13.55 -3.75
CA ALA A 106 -32.89 -14.94 -3.56
C ALA A 106 -34.22 -15.02 -2.78
N GLY A 107 -34.35 -14.28 -1.68
CA GLY A 107 -35.57 -14.24 -0.87
C GLY A 107 -36.78 -13.69 -1.62
N THR A 108 -36.60 -12.58 -2.34
CA THR A 108 -37.67 -11.95 -3.13
C THR A 108 -38.13 -12.86 -4.27
N THR A 109 -37.20 -13.54 -4.95
CA THR A 109 -37.52 -14.47 -6.03
C THR A 109 -38.32 -15.68 -5.52
N LEU A 110 -37.89 -16.27 -4.40
CA LEU A 110 -38.60 -17.38 -3.75
C LEU A 110 -40.00 -16.98 -3.27
N GLN A 111 -40.12 -15.80 -2.64
CA GLN A 111 -41.38 -15.32 -2.10
C GLN A 111 -42.35 -14.92 -3.22
N MET A 112 -41.86 -14.35 -4.32
CA MET A 112 -42.69 -14.10 -5.51
C MET A 112 -43.13 -15.41 -6.16
N GLN A 113 -42.25 -16.38 -6.40
CA GLN A 113 -42.67 -17.64 -7.02
C GLN A 113 -43.69 -18.40 -6.16
N GLY A 114 -43.39 -18.62 -4.87
CA GLY A 114 -44.27 -19.38 -3.98
C GLY A 114 -45.56 -18.62 -3.60
N GLY A 115 -45.46 -17.32 -3.34
CA GLY A 115 -46.60 -16.49 -2.95
C GLY A 115 -47.56 -16.22 -4.11
N LEU A 116 -47.03 -16.02 -5.32
CA LEU A 116 -47.84 -15.76 -6.51
C LEU A 116 -48.59 -17.02 -6.94
N GLU A 117 -47.98 -18.20 -6.94
CA GLU A 117 -48.69 -19.45 -7.24
C GLU A 117 -49.83 -19.72 -6.24
N GLN A 118 -49.56 -19.52 -4.94
CA GLN A 118 -50.55 -19.79 -3.90
C GLN A 118 -51.70 -18.77 -3.88
N HIS A 119 -51.42 -17.49 -4.13
CA HIS A 119 -52.45 -16.45 -4.17
C HIS A 119 -53.22 -16.44 -5.49
N LEU A 120 -52.57 -16.63 -6.64
CA LEU A 120 -53.26 -16.77 -7.93
C LEU A 120 -54.15 -18.01 -7.96
N GLY A 121 -53.70 -19.15 -7.43
CA GLY A 121 -54.54 -20.36 -7.34
C GLY A 121 -55.83 -20.12 -6.57
N ARG A 122 -55.73 -19.49 -5.39
CA ARG A 122 -56.91 -19.14 -4.56
C ARG A 122 -57.80 -18.07 -5.18
N LEU A 123 -57.23 -17.03 -5.79
CA LEU A 123 -57.99 -15.97 -6.44
C LEU A 123 -58.69 -16.47 -7.71
N ASN A 124 -58.04 -17.35 -8.48
CA ASN A 124 -58.61 -17.96 -9.68
C ASN A 124 -59.81 -18.85 -9.34
N GLU A 125 -59.75 -19.63 -8.26
CA GLU A 125 -60.90 -20.42 -7.78
C GLU A 125 -62.10 -19.54 -7.37
N LEU A 126 -61.84 -18.41 -6.71
CA LEU A 126 -62.89 -17.50 -6.23
C LEU A 126 -63.48 -16.60 -7.33
N LEU A 127 -62.69 -16.23 -8.35
CA LEU A 127 -63.07 -15.29 -9.41
C LEU A 127 -63.41 -15.96 -10.75
N ALA A 128 -63.24 -17.27 -10.89
CA ALA A 128 -63.65 -18.06 -12.07
C ALA A 128 -65.05 -17.71 -12.64
N PRO A 129 -66.09 -17.37 -11.84
CA PRO A 129 -67.39 -16.99 -12.38
C PRO A 129 -67.51 -15.52 -12.86
N ARG A 130 -66.52 -14.64 -12.64
CA ARG A 130 -66.52 -13.23 -13.10
C ARG A 130 -65.35 -12.92 -14.03
N GLY A 131 -65.58 -13.04 -15.34
CA GLY A 131 -64.57 -12.89 -16.39
C GLY A 131 -63.75 -11.59 -16.38
N ASP A 132 -64.32 -10.47 -15.92
CA ASP A 132 -63.64 -9.16 -15.93
C ASP A 132 -62.44 -9.09 -14.95
N TYR A 133 -62.47 -9.86 -13.85
CA TYR A 133 -61.36 -9.87 -12.89
C TYR A 133 -60.24 -10.85 -13.26
N VAL A 134 -60.53 -11.80 -14.16
CA VAL A 134 -59.55 -12.77 -14.67
C VAL A 134 -58.48 -12.06 -15.52
N GLN A 135 -58.84 -10.97 -16.20
CA GLN A 135 -57.90 -10.20 -17.00
C GLN A 135 -56.87 -9.43 -16.14
N THR A 136 -57.30 -8.85 -15.01
CA THR A 136 -56.41 -8.20 -14.04
C THR A 136 -55.48 -9.21 -13.36
N LEU A 137 -55.97 -10.42 -13.08
CA LEU A 137 -55.15 -11.52 -12.56
C LEU A 137 -54.04 -11.92 -13.54
N LYS A 138 -54.36 -12.11 -14.82
CA LYS A 138 -53.38 -12.41 -15.87
C LYS A 138 -52.34 -11.31 -16.06
N LEU A 139 -52.74 -10.04 -15.96
CA LEU A 139 -51.82 -8.91 -16.05
C LEU A 139 -50.87 -8.87 -14.84
N THR A 140 -51.38 -9.21 -13.65
CA THR A 140 -50.56 -9.30 -12.43
C THR A 140 -49.56 -10.46 -12.51
N GLU A 141 -49.97 -11.60 -13.08
CA GLU A 141 -49.09 -12.74 -13.36
C GLU A 141 -47.98 -12.37 -14.34
N GLN A 142 -48.30 -11.68 -15.44
CA GLN A 142 -47.31 -11.21 -16.41
C GLN A 142 -46.30 -10.20 -15.83
N LEU A 143 -46.77 -9.27 -15.00
CA LEU A 143 -45.89 -8.29 -14.34
C LEU A 143 -44.95 -8.96 -13.34
N ALA A 144 -45.47 -9.88 -12.53
CA ALA A 144 -44.65 -10.65 -11.58
C ALA A 144 -43.63 -11.53 -12.30
N GLY A 145 -44.01 -12.19 -13.39
CA GLY A 145 -43.10 -12.95 -14.24
C GLY A 145 -41.98 -12.08 -14.83
N SER A 146 -42.31 -10.85 -15.26
CA SER A 146 -41.32 -9.90 -15.80
C SER A 146 -40.32 -9.43 -14.74
N ILE A 147 -40.78 -9.19 -13.50
CA ILE A 147 -39.94 -8.79 -12.37
C ILE A 147 -39.00 -9.93 -11.96
N VAL A 148 -39.50 -11.17 -11.89
CA VAL A 148 -38.67 -12.35 -11.62
C VAL A 148 -37.59 -12.53 -12.69
N LEU A 149 -37.92 -12.30 -13.96
CA LEU A 149 -36.97 -12.40 -15.07
C LEU A 149 -35.88 -11.32 -15.00
N GLN A 150 -36.22 -10.10 -14.58
CA GLN A 150 -35.24 -9.04 -14.32
C GLN A 150 -34.35 -9.34 -13.11
N LEU A 151 -34.90 -9.90 -12.03
CA LEU A 151 -34.15 -10.32 -10.83
C LEU A 151 -33.19 -11.47 -11.14
N GLN A 152 -33.60 -12.42 -11.98
CA GLN A 152 -32.74 -13.52 -12.48
C GLN A 152 -31.67 -13.03 -13.46
N GLY A 153 -31.87 -11.88 -14.10
CA GLY A 153 -30.89 -11.24 -14.98
C GLY A 153 -29.79 -10.46 -14.25
N LEU A 154 -29.88 -10.29 -12.92
CA LEU A 154 -28.79 -9.71 -12.13
C LEU A 154 -27.60 -10.68 -12.08
N PRO A 155 -26.36 -10.20 -12.25
CA PRO A 155 -25.18 -11.05 -12.17
C PRO A 155 -25.06 -11.65 -10.76
N ALA A 156 -24.53 -12.87 -10.66
CA ALA A 156 -24.29 -13.52 -9.38
C ALA A 156 -23.13 -12.82 -8.64
N TRP A 157 -23.44 -12.04 -7.60
CA TRP A 157 -22.45 -11.25 -6.87
C TRP A 157 -21.52 -12.10 -5.99
N ARG A 158 -21.88 -13.37 -5.74
CA ARG A 158 -21.02 -14.36 -5.05
C ARG A 158 -19.61 -14.47 -5.61
N GLY A 159 -19.43 -14.41 -6.94
CA GLY A 159 -18.09 -14.48 -7.55
C GLY A 159 -17.22 -13.28 -7.14
N VAL A 160 -17.78 -12.08 -7.28
CA VAL A 160 -17.13 -10.82 -6.89
C VAL A 160 -16.83 -10.77 -5.39
N SER A 161 -17.74 -11.30 -4.56
CA SER A 161 -17.55 -11.38 -3.10
C SER A 161 -16.34 -12.25 -2.72
N ALA A 162 -16.15 -13.38 -3.41
CA ALA A 162 -15.01 -14.28 -3.20
C ALA A 162 -13.69 -13.61 -3.62
N ASP A 163 -13.68 -12.93 -4.77
CA ASP A 163 -12.50 -12.21 -5.26
C ASP A 163 -12.09 -11.06 -4.33
N ILE A 164 -13.05 -10.32 -3.78
CA ILE A 164 -12.80 -9.27 -2.78
C ILE A 164 -12.16 -9.85 -1.51
N THR A 165 -12.65 -10.99 -1.02
CA THR A 165 -12.08 -11.62 0.19
C THR A 165 -10.64 -12.10 -0.04
N LEU A 166 -10.35 -12.65 -1.22
CA LEU A 166 -8.99 -13.08 -1.59
C LEU A 166 -8.06 -11.86 -1.72
N LEU A 167 -8.52 -10.82 -2.40
CA LEU A 167 -7.78 -9.57 -2.56
C LEU A 167 -7.47 -8.93 -1.20
N SER A 168 -8.47 -8.83 -0.32
CA SER A 168 -8.33 -8.31 1.05
C SER A 168 -7.28 -9.10 1.83
N GLY A 169 -7.31 -10.44 1.77
CA GLY A 169 -6.31 -11.30 2.41
C GLY A 169 -4.89 -11.08 1.89
N HIS A 170 -4.72 -10.93 0.57
CA HIS A 170 -3.42 -10.62 -0.04
C HIS A 170 -2.89 -9.24 0.35
N VAL A 171 -3.74 -8.21 0.30
CA VAL A 171 -3.36 -6.85 0.68
C VAL A 171 -2.96 -6.80 2.16
N ALA A 172 -3.72 -7.43 3.05
CA ALA A 172 -3.40 -7.50 4.47
C ALA A 172 -2.08 -8.22 4.76
N TYR A 173 -1.82 -9.34 4.06
CA TYR A 173 -0.57 -10.09 4.20
C TYR A 173 0.64 -9.26 3.75
N VAL A 174 0.58 -8.67 2.57
CA VAL A 174 1.67 -7.83 2.03
C VAL A 174 1.93 -6.64 2.95
N GLU A 175 0.86 -5.98 3.42
CA GLU A 175 0.98 -4.82 4.29
C GLU A 175 1.63 -5.16 5.65
N TYR A 176 1.27 -6.31 6.24
CA TYR A 176 1.87 -6.76 7.49
C TYR A 176 3.40 -6.88 7.39
N TYR A 177 3.90 -7.53 6.33
CA TYR A 177 5.34 -7.67 6.12
C TYR A 177 6.01 -6.35 5.73
N ARG A 178 5.35 -5.52 4.91
CA ARG A 178 5.84 -4.19 4.54
C ARG A 178 6.06 -3.35 5.79
N TRP A 179 5.02 -3.20 6.62
CA TRP A 179 5.07 -2.40 7.85
C TRP A 179 6.16 -2.88 8.81
N LEU A 180 6.25 -4.21 9.03
CA LEU A 180 7.26 -4.81 9.90
C LEU A 180 8.68 -4.62 9.35
N ALA A 181 8.88 -4.73 8.03
CA ALA A 181 10.17 -4.51 7.40
C ALA A 181 10.67 -3.08 7.59
N TYR A 182 9.81 -2.07 7.39
CA TYR A 182 10.16 -0.67 7.66
C TYR A 182 10.48 -0.43 9.15
N LEU A 183 9.70 -1.03 10.06
CA LEU A 183 9.97 -0.95 11.50
C LEU A 183 11.36 -1.50 11.85
N LEU A 184 11.69 -2.70 11.36
CA LEU A 184 13.00 -3.32 11.58
C LEU A 184 14.14 -2.50 10.96
N PHE A 185 13.90 -1.94 9.77
CA PHE A 185 14.86 -1.06 9.10
C PHE A 185 15.14 0.20 9.94
N PHE A 186 14.12 0.85 10.50
CA PHE A 186 14.30 2.02 11.38
C PHE A 186 15.08 1.68 12.66
N ILE A 187 14.80 0.52 13.27
CA ILE A 187 15.58 0.04 14.42
C ILE A 187 17.05 -0.14 14.03
N LEU A 188 17.30 -0.77 12.88
CA LEU A 188 18.66 -0.96 12.37
C LEU A 188 19.37 0.39 12.18
N VAL A 189 18.72 1.39 11.58
CA VAL A 189 19.27 2.74 11.43
C VAL A 189 19.61 3.39 12.78
N LEU A 190 18.71 3.31 13.78
CA LEU A 190 18.97 3.84 15.11
C LEU A 190 20.15 3.15 15.80
N THR A 191 20.23 1.82 15.71
CA THR A 191 21.35 1.05 16.30
C THR A 191 22.68 1.44 15.67
N VAL A 192 22.73 1.60 14.33
CA VAL A 192 23.93 2.08 13.63
C VAL A 192 24.27 3.50 14.08
N CYS A 193 23.29 4.41 14.18
CA CYS A 193 23.53 5.76 14.67
C CYS A 193 24.13 5.77 16.10
N LEU A 194 23.62 4.94 17.01
CA LEU A 194 24.15 4.82 18.37
C LEU A 194 25.58 4.27 18.38
N LEU A 195 25.84 3.21 17.60
CA LEU A 195 27.18 2.66 17.45
C LEU A 195 28.15 3.70 16.84
N ALA A 196 27.67 4.61 15.98
CA ALA A 196 28.47 5.69 15.41
C ALA A 196 28.95 6.65 16.50
N CYS A 197 28.00 7.10 17.32
CA CYS A 197 28.27 7.97 18.46
C CYS A 197 29.25 7.30 19.45
N LEU A 198 29.06 6.02 19.74
CA LEU A 198 29.98 5.24 20.60
C LEU A 198 31.37 5.06 19.97
N GLY A 199 31.45 4.83 18.66
CA GLY A 199 32.69 4.70 17.92
C GLY A 199 33.51 6.00 17.93
N LEU A 200 32.83 7.14 17.77
CA LEU A 200 33.42 8.48 17.88
C LEU A 200 33.91 8.75 19.32
N ALA A 201 33.14 8.36 20.33
CA ALA A 201 33.51 8.55 21.74
C ALA A 201 34.70 7.66 22.18
N LYS A 202 34.70 6.38 21.81
CA LYS A 202 35.75 5.40 22.22
C LYS A 202 36.98 5.41 21.31
N ARG A 203 36.93 6.05 20.14
CA ARG A 203 38.03 6.16 19.16
C ARG A 203 38.61 4.80 18.72
N SER A 204 37.85 3.70 18.87
CA SER A 204 38.29 2.32 18.61
C SER A 204 38.28 2.00 17.11
N ARG A 205 39.36 1.40 16.61
CA ARG A 205 39.53 1.07 15.18
C ARG A 205 38.55 -0.02 14.72
N CYS A 206 38.34 -1.07 15.52
CA CYS A 206 37.39 -2.14 15.17
C CYS A 206 35.96 -1.61 15.11
N LEU A 207 35.58 -0.76 16.07
CA LEU A 207 34.24 -0.17 16.13
C LEU A 207 33.99 0.77 14.93
N LEU A 208 35.02 1.49 14.48
CA LEU A 208 34.92 2.33 13.27
C LEU A 208 34.73 1.49 11.99
N ALA A 209 35.42 0.34 11.89
CA ALA A 209 35.30 -0.56 10.75
C ALA A 209 33.92 -1.23 10.69
N THR A 210 33.41 -1.71 11.83
CA THR A 210 32.04 -2.27 11.91
C THR A 210 31.01 -1.22 11.57
N MET A 211 31.20 0.03 12.03
CA MET A 211 30.33 1.15 11.72
C MET A 211 30.25 1.47 10.23
N LEU A 212 31.39 1.45 9.54
CA LEU A 212 31.43 1.68 8.10
C LEU A 212 30.69 0.59 7.33
N CYS A 213 30.88 -0.68 7.70
CA CYS A 213 30.20 -1.80 7.06
C CYS A 213 28.68 -1.72 7.25
N CYS A 214 28.22 -1.54 8.49
CA CYS A 214 26.80 -1.42 8.79
C CYS A 214 26.17 -0.19 8.12
N GLY A 215 26.86 0.95 8.10
CA GLY A 215 26.39 2.17 7.44
C GLY A 215 26.29 2.05 5.92
N LEU A 216 27.19 1.31 5.27
CA LEU A 216 27.08 1.02 3.85
C LEU A 216 25.88 0.12 3.56
N LEU A 217 25.65 -0.89 4.40
CA LEU A 217 24.50 -1.78 4.28
C LEU A 217 23.17 -1.01 4.48
N THR A 218 23.08 -0.12 5.47
CA THR A 218 21.88 0.71 5.67
C THR A 218 21.64 1.66 4.50
N LEU A 219 22.72 2.19 3.90
CA LEU A 219 22.63 3.02 2.71
C LEU A 219 22.06 2.22 1.54
N VAL A 220 22.61 1.04 1.23
CA VAL A 220 22.08 0.21 0.13
C VAL A 220 20.60 -0.12 0.35
N LEU A 221 20.22 -0.48 1.58
CA LEU A 221 18.84 -0.77 1.94
C LEU A 221 17.93 0.47 1.82
N SER A 222 18.36 1.66 2.22
CA SER A 222 17.54 2.88 2.09
C SER A 222 17.25 3.23 0.63
N TRP A 223 18.24 3.07 -0.24
CA TRP A 223 18.08 3.29 -1.68
C TRP A 223 17.18 2.23 -2.32
N ALA A 224 17.28 0.98 -1.89
CA ALA A 224 16.38 -0.08 -2.34
C ALA A 224 14.94 0.20 -1.91
N SER A 225 14.71 0.60 -0.66
CA SER A 225 13.38 0.99 -0.16
C SER A 225 12.80 2.17 -0.93
N MET A 226 13.58 3.24 -1.15
CA MET A 226 13.15 4.38 -1.97
C MET A 226 12.75 3.97 -3.39
N ALA A 227 13.47 3.03 -4.00
CA ALA A 227 13.14 2.53 -5.33
C ALA A 227 11.80 1.75 -5.34
N VAL A 228 11.56 0.93 -4.32
CA VAL A 228 10.30 0.20 -4.17
C VAL A 228 9.13 1.16 -3.92
N ASP A 229 9.30 2.12 -3.01
CA ASP A 229 8.25 3.10 -2.68
C ASP A 229 7.88 3.97 -3.89
N THR A 230 8.89 4.41 -4.64
CA THR A 230 8.65 5.20 -5.86
C THR A 230 7.99 4.41 -6.96
N ALA A 231 8.38 3.15 -7.17
CA ALA A 231 7.70 2.27 -8.11
C ALA A 231 6.23 2.02 -7.71
N ALA A 232 5.98 1.79 -6.42
CA ALA A 232 4.62 1.64 -5.89
C ALA A 232 3.79 2.92 -6.04
N ALA A 233 4.37 4.09 -5.77
CA ALA A 233 3.70 5.38 -5.92
C ALA A 233 3.35 5.68 -7.40
N VAL A 234 4.25 5.37 -8.33
CA VAL A 234 3.98 5.53 -9.77
C VAL A 234 2.89 4.55 -10.21
N GLY A 235 2.98 3.27 -9.83
CA GLY A 235 1.98 2.27 -10.20
C GLY A 235 0.59 2.58 -9.65
N THR A 236 0.50 3.01 -8.40
CA THR A 236 -0.78 3.40 -7.77
C THR A 236 -1.34 4.69 -8.35
N SER A 237 -0.50 5.68 -8.66
CA SER A 237 -0.97 6.92 -9.27
C SER A 237 -1.47 6.72 -10.71
N ASP A 238 -0.80 5.87 -11.50
CA ASP A 238 -1.28 5.49 -12.84
C ASP A 238 -2.66 4.81 -12.77
N PHE A 239 -2.85 3.92 -11.80
CA PHE A 239 -4.16 3.28 -11.55
C PHE A 239 -5.25 4.30 -11.18
N CYS A 240 -4.92 5.29 -10.36
CA CYS A 240 -5.86 6.34 -9.95
C CYS A 240 -6.28 7.26 -11.11
N VAL A 241 -5.40 7.51 -12.09
CA VAL A 241 -5.67 8.45 -13.19
C VAL A 241 -6.38 7.79 -14.39
N ALA A 242 -6.05 6.54 -14.71
CA ALA A 242 -6.65 5.83 -15.85
C ALA A 242 -6.95 4.35 -15.52
N PRO A 243 -7.98 4.09 -14.69
CA PRO A 243 -8.34 2.74 -14.26
C PRO A 243 -8.97 1.89 -15.39
N ASP A 244 -9.55 2.55 -16.39
CA ASP A 244 -10.26 1.95 -17.54
C ASP A 244 -9.37 0.97 -18.33
N LYS A 245 -8.10 1.33 -18.53
CA LYS A 245 -7.13 0.47 -19.22
C LYS A 245 -6.81 -0.82 -18.46
N PHE A 246 -6.85 -0.78 -17.13
CA PHE A 246 -6.61 -1.95 -16.29
C PHE A 246 -7.84 -2.85 -16.25
N ILE A 247 -9.03 -2.26 -16.14
CA ILE A 247 -10.30 -3.00 -16.07
C ILE A 247 -10.59 -3.71 -17.41
N MET A 248 -10.44 -3.03 -18.55
CA MET A 248 -10.70 -3.65 -19.87
C MET A 248 -9.79 -4.86 -20.14
N ASN A 249 -8.54 -4.83 -19.68
CA ASN A 249 -7.59 -5.93 -19.85
C ASN A 249 -7.87 -7.14 -18.93
N GLN A 250 -8.76 -7.01 -17.94
CA GLN A 250 -9.19 -8.11 -17.05
C GLN A 250 -10.55 -8.69 -17.47
N THR A 251 -11.31 -7.98 -18.31
CA THR A 251 -12.64 -8.41 -18.78
C THR A 251 -12.64 -9.04 -20.18
N ASP A 252 -11.51 -9.01 -20.90
CA ASP A 252 -11.28 -9.78 -22.14
C ASP A 252 -10.68 -11.17 -21.82
#